data_AF-A0A7Z9PWI1-F1
#
_entry.id   AF-A0A7Z9PWI1-F1
#
_cell.length_a   1.000
_cell.length_b   1.000
_cell.length_c   1.000
_cell.angle_alpha   90.00
_cell.angle_beta   90.00
_cell.angle_gamma   90.00
#
_symmetry.space_group_name_H-M   'P 1'
#
loop_
_entity.id
_entity.type
_entity.pdbx_description
1 polymer ?
#
loop_
_entity_poly.entity_id
_entity_poly.type
_entity_poly.pdbx_seq_one_letter_code
_entity_poly.pdbx_strand_id
1 'polypeptide(L)'
;MLRPLQRATPVITIDLDDVALNKETEAILASLDDLTPLLKALGSAAHGIWNEKFRREGPGWQPLADVTLAKRRKNGRGAEILKDDGKLFASLTDSASEGSVYELSSKALTIGTNLEYAAVHQFGSKDRKIPKRAFLPDASEVAPEFERVIKRYVERVSK
;
A
#
# COMPACT_ATOMS: atom_id res chain seq x y z
N MET A 1 -26.94 5.30 17.83
CA MET A 1 -26.84 5.23 16.35
C MET A 1 -25.51 5.84 15.94
N LEU A 2 -24.52 5.01 15.58
CA LEU A 2 -23.22 5.50 15.09
C LEU A 2 -23.37 5.81 13.59
N ARG A 3 -23.17 7.07 13.20
CA ARG A 3 -23.12 7.45 11.78
C ARG A 3 -21.96 6.72 11.13
N PRO A 4 -22.13 6.12 9.93
CA PRO A 4 -21.01 5.53 9.21
C PRO A 4 -20.05 6.66 8.85
N LEU A 5 -18.82 6.55 9.34
CA LEU A 5 -17.72 7.38 8.88
C LEU A 5 -17.42 6.91 7.45
N GLN A 6 -17.97 7.61 6.47
CA GLN A 6 -17.58 7.51 5.07
C GLN A 6 -16.15 8.08 4.96
N ARG A 7 -15.17 7.34 5.48
CA ARG A 7 -13.74 7.62 5.34
C ARG A 7 -13.26 6.83 4.13
N ALA A 8 -12.62 7.51 3.19
CA ALA A 8 -12.15 6.94 1.94
C ALA A 8 -11.39 5.63 2.21
N THR A 9 -11.76 4.58 1.47
CA THR A 9 -11.07 3.29 1.44
C THR A 9 -9.58 3.54 1.18
N PRO A 10 -8.66 3.04 2.03
CA PRO A 10 -7.23 3.26 1.85
C PRO A 10 -6.72 2.38 0.71
N VAL A 11 -6.86 2.90 -0.50
CA VAL A 11 -6.32 2.36 -1.73
C VAL A 11 -5.36 3.37 -2.35
N ILE A 12 -4.38 2.87 -3.08
CA ILE A 12 -3.63 3.66 -4.06
C ILE A 12 -3.99 3.15 -5.44
N THR A 13 -4.16 4.07 -6.38
CA THR A 13 -4.23 3.75 -7.80
C THR A 13 -2.85 4.02 -8.38
N ILE A 14 -2.29 3.00 -9.03
CA ILE A 14 -1.09 3.12 -9.83
C ILE A 14 -1.54 3.42 -11.26
N ASP A 15 -1.43 4.69 -11.61
CA ASP A 15 -1.52 5.19 -12.97
C ASP A 15 -0.11 5.56 -13.44
N LEU A 16 0.25 5.19 -14.67
CA LEU A 16 1.56 5.52 -15.23
C LEU A 16 1.66 7.01 -15.57
N ASP A 17 0.53 7.69 -15.75
CA ASP A 17 0.48 9.14 -15.98
C ASP A 17 0.95 9.95 -14.74
N ASP A 18 0.92 9.34 -13.56
CA ASP A 18 1.40 9.93 -12.30
C ASP A 18 2.92 9.76 -12.09
N VAL A 19 3.62 9.04 -12.98
CA VAL A 19 5.07 8.83 -12.92
C VAL A 19 5.77 9.76 -13.92
N ALA A 20 6.75 10.52 -13.45
CA ALA A 20 7.55 11.38 -14.32
C ALA A 20 8.51 10.54 -15.19
N LEU A 21 8.15 10.32 -16.45
CA LEU A 21 8.91 9.51 -17.40
C LEU A 21 9.57 10.40 -18.46
N ASN A 22 10.61 9.88 -19.12
CA ASN A 22 11.17 10.55 -20.29
C ASN A 22 10.34 10.23 -21.54
N LYS A 23 10.37 11.11 -22.55
CA LYS A 23 9.55 10.99 -23.76
C LYS A 23 9.70 9.67 -24.51
N GLU A 24 10.89 9.09 -24.50
CA GLU A 24 11.16 7.80 -25.15
C GLU A 24 10.43 6.66 -24.44
N THR A 25 10.49 6.65 -23.10
CA THR A 25 9.77 5.68 -22.25
C THR A 25 8.27 5.83 -22.43
N GLU A 26 7.75 7.07 -22.42
CA GLU A 26 6.33 7.35 -22.66
C GLU A 26 5.87 6.81 -24.01
N ALA A 27 6.64 7.06 -25.08
CA ALA A 27 6.33 6.60 -26.43
C ALA A 27 6.30 5.06 -26.52
N ILE A 28 7.25 4.38 -25.87
CA ILE A 28 7.28 2.91 -25.86
C ILE A 28 6.05 2.37 -25.12
N LEU A 29 5.77 2.88 -23.92
CA LEU A 29 4.60 2.43 -23.14
C LEU A 29 3.28 2.71 -23.85
N ALA A 30 3.15 3.86 -24.52
CA ALA A 30 1.98 4.21 -25.31
C ALA A 30 1.77 3.33 -26.54
N SER A 31 2.82 2.67 -27.04
CA SER A 31 2.73 1.72 -28.16
C SER A 31 2.32 0.31 -27.74
N LEU A 32 2.24 0.02 -26.43
CA LEU A 32 1.82 -1.27 -25.91
C LEU A 32 0.30 -1.31 -25.70
N ASP A 33 -0.34 -2.32 -26.29
CA ASP A 33 -1.79 -2.56 -26.10
C ASP A 33 -2.14 -3.12 -24.72
N ASP A 34 -1.18 -3.78 -24.05
CA ASP A 34 -1.36 -4.40 -22.74
C ASP A 34 -0.22 -4.05 -21.79
N LEU A 35 -0.52 -3.21 -20.79
CA LEU A 35 0.41 -2.85 -19.72
C LEU A 35 0.30 -3.79 -18.51
N THR A 36 -0.59 -4.79 -18.55
CA THR A 36 -0.79 -5.75 -17.45
C THR A 36 0.53 -6.32 -16.90
N PRO A 37 1.51 -6.74 -17.72
CA PRO A 37 2.76 -7.28 -17.20
C PRO A 37 3.59 -6.24 -16.43
N LEU A 38 3.61 -4.98 -16.88
CA LEU A 38 4.27 -3.88 -16.18
C LEU A 38 3.53 -3.54 -14.88
N LEU A 39 2.20 -3.40 -14.94
CA LEU A 39 1.37 -3.09 -13.79
C LEU A 39 1.50 -4.14 -12.69
N LYS A 40 1.56 -5.43 -13.04
CA LYS A 40 1.85 -6.50 -12.07
C LYS A 40 3.22 -6.35 -11.40
N ALA A 41 4.25 -5.94 -12.16
CA ALA A 41 5.57 -5.70 -11.61
C ALA A 41 5.58 -4.49 -10.64
N LEU A 42 4.85 -3.42 -10.98
CA LEU A 42 4.67 -2.25 -10.12
C LEU A 42 3.88 -2.60 -8.84
N GLY A 43 2.82 -3.40 -8.95
CA GLY A 43 2.08 -3.91 -7.79
C GLY A 43 2.95 -4.73 -6.84
N SER A 44 3.79 -5.61 -7.38
CA SER A 44 4.77 -6.38 -6.59
C SER A 44 5.77 -5.46 -5.87
N ALA A 45 6.27 -4.43 -6.56
CA ALA A 45 7.15 -3.44 -5.96
C ALA A 45 6.47 -2.66 -4.82
N ALA A 46 5.21 -2.26 -5.01
CA ALA A 46 4.41 -1.61 -3.96
C ALA A 46 4.21 -2.52 -2.73
N HIS A 47 3.90 -3.80 -2.93
CA HIS A 47 3.80 -4.77 -1.84
C HIS A 47 5.12 -4.91 -1.07
N GLY A 48 6.26 -4.87 -1.77
CA GLY A 48 7.60 -4.87 -1.17
C GLY A 48 7.82 -3.64 -0.27
N ILE A 49 7.44 -2.46 -0.73
CA ILE A 49 7.51 -1.21 0.05
C ILE A 49 6.63 -1.30 1.29
N TRP A 50 5.41 -1.82 1.18
CA TRP A 50 4.51 -2.01 2.33
C TRP A 50 5.09 -2.99 3.34
N ASN A 51 5.57 -4.14 2.88
CA ASN A 51 6.17 -5.15 3.76
C ASN A 51 7.32 -4.55 4.57
N GLU A 52 8.21 -3.81 3.91
CA GLU A 52 9.32 -3.13 4.57
C GLU A 52 8.85 -2.06 5.55
N LYS A 53 7.85 -1.26 5.19
CA LYS A 53 7.29 -0.22 6.06
C LYS A 53 6.67 -0.84 7.32
N PHE A 54 5.92 -1.94 7.20
CA PHE A 54 5.39 -2.67 8.36
C PHE A 54 6.49 -3.33 9.20
N ARG A 55 7.54 -3.87 8.58
CA ARG A 55 8.69 -4.45 9.28
C ARG A 55 9.45 -3.42 10.12
N ARG A 56 9.52 -2.17 9.66
CA ARG A 56 10.16 -1.04 10.38
C ARG A 56 9.22 -0.30 11.33
N GLU A 57 7.96 -0.70 11.42
CA GLU A 57 6.91 0.04 12.12
C GLU A 57 6.78 1.50 11.64
N GLY A 58 6.79 1.67 10.32
CA GLY A 58 6.67 2.96 9.64
C GLY A 58 7.92 3.83 9.77
N PRO A 59 7.85 5.11 9.36
CA PRO A 59 8.88 6.12 9.65
C PRO A 59 8.82 6.55 11.13
N GLY A 60 8.75 5.60 12.06
CA GLY A 60 8.60 5.83 13.50
C GLY A 60 7.15 6.02 13.95
N TRP A 61 6.26 5.07 13.64
CA TRP A 61 4.89 5.12 14.15
C TRP A 61 4.87 5.18 15.69
N GLN A 62 3.93 5.94 16.24
CA GLN A 62 3.82 6.09 17.69
C GLN A 62 3.62 4.72 18.36
N PRO A 63 4.45 4.38 19.37
CA PRO A 63 4.38 3.11 20.09
C PRO A 63 3.00 2.84 20.68
N LEU A 64 2.73 1.55 20.91
CA LEU A 64 1.55 1.13 21.66
C LEU A 64 1.75 1.48 23.15
N ALA A 65 0.67 1.84 23.82
CA ALA A 65 0.71 2.05 25.26
C ALA A 65 1.01 0.73 25.99
N ASP A 66 1.73 0.80 27.11
CA ASP A 66 2.12 -0.39 27.90
C ASP A 66 0.92 -1.24 28.30
N VAL A 67 -0.20 -0.59 28.66
CA VAL A 67 -1.46 -1.27 28.98
C VAL A 67 -2.01 -2.09 27.82
N THR A 68 -1.84 -1.60 26.58
CA THR A 68 -2.25 -2.31 25.36
C THR A 68 -1.34 -3.50 25.12
N LEU A 69 -0.02 -3.33 25.26
CA LEU A 69 0.96 -4.41 25.12
C LEU A 69 0.72 -5.53 26.15
N ALA A 70 0.50 -5.16 27.42
CA ALA A 70 0.17 -6.11 28.48
C ALA A 70 -1.11 -6.90 28.16
N LYS A 71 -2.16 -6.21 27.69
CA LYS A 71 -3.42 -6.85 27.28
C LYS A 71 -3.22 -7.80 26.10
N ARG A 72 -2.41 -7.44 25.10
CA ARG A 72 -2.13 -8.31 23.94
C ARG A 72 -1.37 -9.56 24.35
N ARG A 73 -0.28 -9.41 25.12
CA ARG A 73 0.51 -10.53 25.65
C ARG A 73 -0.35 -11.52 26.45
N LYS A 74 -1.23 -11.01 27.31
CA LYS A 74 -2.18 -11.84 28.07
C LYS A 74 -3.11 -12.67 27.17
N ASN A 75 -3.46 -12.15 26.00
CA ASN A 75 -4.34 -12.82 25.03
C ASN A 75 -3.56 -13.57 23.94
N GLY A 76 -2.25 -13.78 24.11
CA GLY A 76 -1.41 -14.47 23.12
C GLY A 76 -1.21 -13.71 21.80
N ARG A 77 -1.44 -12.39 21.78
CA ARG A 77 -1.29 -11.55 20.59
C ARG A 77 0.08 -10.85 20.53
N GLY A 78 0.49 -10.48 19.31
CA GLY A 78 1.77 -9.83 19.03
C GLY A 78 1.90 -8.41 19.60
N ALA A 79 3.14 -7.96 19.78
CA ALA A 79 3.46 -6.60 20.23
C ALA A 79 3.65 -5.60 19.08
N GLU A 80 3.72 -6.09 17.84
CA GLU A 80 3.99 -5.27 16.66
C GLU A 80 2.83 -4.31 16.34
N ILE A 81 3.20 -3.11 15.91
CA ILE A 81 2.25 -2.07 15.51
C ILE A 81 1.54 -2.49 14.23
N LEU A 82 0.20 -2.36 14.21
CA LEU A 82 -0.67 -2.73 13.08
C LEU A 82 -0.62 -4.21 12.64
N LYS A 83 -0.05 -5.11 13.46
CA LYS A 83 -0.02 -6.56 13.22
C LYS A 83 -0.62 -7.36 14.38
N ASP A 84 -1.75 -6.88 14.94
CA ASP A 84 -2.38 -7.52 16.11
C ASP A 84 -2.85 -8.95 15.79
N ASP A 85 -3.70 -9.08 14.76
CA ASP A 85 -4.19 -10.32 14.19
C ASP A 85 -3.62 -10.60 12.78
N GLY A 86 -2.76 -9.70 12.30
CA GLY A 86 -2.13 -9.77 10.99
C GLY A 86 -3.04 -9.41 9.81
N LYS A 87 -4.35 -9.18 9.99
CA LYS A 87 -5.30 -8.99 8.87
C LYS A 87 -4.95 -7.77 8.00
N LEU A 88 -4.66 -6.63 8.62
CA LEU A 88 -4.28 -5.42 7.87
C LEU A 88 -3.01 -5.63 7.05
N PHE A 89 -1.98 -6.20 7.68
CA PHE A 89 -0.73 -6.52 7.00
C PHE A 89 -0.97 -7.47 5.82
N ALA A 90 -1.68 -8.58 6.06
CA ALA A 90 -2.01 -9.57 5.03
C ALA A 90 -2.80 -8.95 3.86
N SER A 91 -3.81 -8.13 4.14
CA SER A 91 -4.63 -7.47 3.10
C SER A 91 -3.83 -6.57 2.16
N LEU A 92 -2.67 -6.08 2.60
CA LEU A 92 -1.78 -5.25 1.78
C LEU A 92 -0.70 -6.10 1.09
N THR A 93 -0.14 -7.10 1.76
CA THR A 93 0.99 -7.87 1.21
C THR A 93 0.58 -9.08 0.38
N ASP A 94 -0.66 -9.54 0.49
CA ASP A 94 -1.22 -10.68 -0.21
C ASP A 94 -2.55 -10.30 -0.86
N SER A 95 -2.60 -10.32 -2.19
CA SER A 95 -3.79 -9.95 -2.97
C SER A 95 -4.94 -10.94 -2.84
N ALA A 96 -4.70 -12.15 -2.33
CA ALA A 96 -5.76 -13.14 -2.07
C ALA A 96 -6.35 -13.04 -0.66
N SER A 97 -5.78 -12.20 0.21
CA SER A 97 -6.19 -12.09 1.60
C SER A 97 -7.50 -11.30 1.77
N GLU A 98 -8.24 -11.63 2.84
CA GLU A 98 -9.48 -10.95 3.19
C GLU A 98 -9.25 -9.43 3.33
N GLY A 99 -10.09 -8.68 2.63
CA GLY A 99 -10.05 -7.22 2.63
C GLY A 99 -8.95 -6.59 1.78
N SER A 100 -8.20 -7.39 1.02
CA SER A 100 -7.31 -6.85 -0.02
C SER A 100 -8.11 -6.23 -1.15
N VAL A 101 -7.60 -5.12 -1.68
CA VAL A 101 -8.06 -4.54 -2.95
C VAL A 101 -6.97 -4.78 -3.97
N TYR A 102 -7.32 -5.44 -5.08
CA TYR A 102 -6.44 -5.67 -6.22
C TYR A 102 -7.28 -5.67 -7.49
N GLU A 103 -7.40 -4.50 -8.12
CA GLU A 103 -8.22 -4.28 -9.31
C GLU A 103 -7.28 -3.94 -10.46
N LEU A 104 -7.12 -4.90 -11.37
CA LEU A 104 -6.19 -4.82 -12.49
C LEU A 104 -6.95 -4.66 -13.81
N SER A 105 -6.55 -3.67 -14.59
CA SER A 105 -6.97 -3.48 -15.98
C SER A 105 -5.76 -3.48 -16.91
N SER A 106 -5.97 -3.32 -18.22
CA SER A 106 -4.89 -3.22 -19.20
C SER A 106 -4.07 -1.93 -19.09
N LYS A 107 -4.53 -0.92 -18.32
CA LYS A 107 -3.88 0.40 -18.23
C LYS A 107 -3.60 0.89 -16.81
N ALA A 108 -4.35 0.41 -15.83
CA ALA A 108 -4.24 0.83 -14.44
C ALA A 108 -4.32 -0.35 -13.47
N LEU A 109 -3.71 -0.18 -12.30
CA LEU A 109 -3.79 -1.10 -11.17
C LEU A 109 -4.17 -0.35 -9.90
N THR A 110 -5.28 -0.71 -9.28
CA THR A 110 -5.65 -0.21 -7.95
C THR A 110 -5.35 -1.27 -6.90
N ILE A 111 -4.56 -0.92 -5.90
CA ILE A 111 -4.15 -1.81 -4.81
C ILE A 111 -4.33 -1.17 -3.45
N GLY A 112 -4.67 -1.96 -2.43
CA GLY A 112 -4.80 -1.47 -1.06
C GLY A 112 -5.63 -2.39 -0.19
N THR A 113 -6.42 -1.79 0.71
CA THR A 113 -7.25 -2.56 1.65
C THR A 113 -8.59 -1.87 1.87
N ASN A 114 -9.66 -2.67 1.98
CA ASN A 114 -11.00 -2.18 2.27
C ASN A 114 -11.42 -2.34 3.74
N LEU A 115 -10.50 -2.76 4.61
CA LEU A 115 -10.76 -2.91 6.04
C LEU A 115 -11.15 -1.56 6.64
N GLU A 116 -12.33 -1.48 7.28
CA GLU A 116 -12.91 -0.23 7.79
C GLU A 116 -11.96 0.54 8.73
N TYR A 117 -11.23 -0.19 9.59
CA TYR A 117 -10.31 0.40 10.55
C TYR A 117 -9.00 0.89 9.92
N ALA A 118 -8.67 0.46 8.70
CA ALA A 118 -7.44 0.82 8.02
C ALA A 118 -7.38 2.32 7.72
N ALA A 119 -8.49 2.94 7.30
CA ALA A 119 -8.57 4.39 7.09
C ALA A 119 -8.26 5.19 8.37
N VAL A 120 -8.74 4.70 9.52
CA VAL A 120 -8.50 5.33 10.83
C VAL A 120 -7.01 5.34 11.17
N HIS A 121 -6.28 4.27 10.84
CA HIS A 121 -4.84 4.22 11.04
C HIS A 121 -4.07 4.99 9.96
N GLN A 122 -4.49 4.94 8.70
CA GLN A 122 -3.85 5.68 7.61
C GLN A 122 -3.83 7.19 7.86
N PHE A 123 -4.95 7.75 8.32
CA PHE A 123 -5.13 9.19 8.49
C PHE A 123 -5.04 9.66 9.96
N GLY A 124 -5.20 8.75 10.92
CA GLY A 124 -5.39 9.09 12.32
C GLY A 124 -6.83 9.53 12.62
N SER A 125 -7.15 9.71 13.91
CA SER A 125 -8.46 10.20 14.34
C SER A 125 -8.34 10.96 15.65
N LYS A 126 -8.47 12.30 15.60
CA LYS A 126 -8.41 13.16 16.79
C LYS A 126 -9.51 12.83 17.79
N ASP A 127 -10.75 12.68 17.34
CA ASP A 127 -11.91 12.40 18.20
C ASP A 127 -11.77 11.09 19.01
N ARG A 128 -11.17 10.08 18.38
CA ARG A 128 -10.92 8.76 18.99
C ARG A 128 -9.54 8.68 19.66
N LYS A 129 -8.76 9.76 19.63
CA LYS A 129 -7.36 9.82 20.11
C LYS A 129 -6.47 8.71 19.52
N ILE A 130 -6.67 8.41 18.23
CA ILE A 130 -5.89 7.40 17.51
C ILE A 130 -4.82 8.13 16.69
N PRO A 131 -3.53 7.86 16.92
CA PRO A 131 -2.47 8.49 16.14
C PRO A 131 -2.47 8.00 14.70
N LYS A 132 -2.00 8.87 13.79
CA LYS A 132 -1.77 8.53 12.39
C LYS A 132 -0.60 7.53 12.30
N ARG A 133 -0.83 6.45 11.58
CA ARG A 133 0.13 5.40 11.23
C ARG A 133 -0.01 5.11 9.74
N ALA A 134 0.38 6.09 8.92
CA ALA A 134 0.29 5.98 7.47
C ALA A 134 1.18 4.83 6.99
N PHE A 135 0.55 3.84 6.37
CA PHE A 135 1.19 2.65 5.82
C PHE A 135 1.16 2.64 4.30
N LEU A 136 0.18 3.29 3.66
CA LEU A 136 0.27 3.53 2.23
C LEU A 136 1.38 4.56 1.97
N PRO A 137 2.28 4.29 1.02
CA PRO A 137 3.29 5.22 0.60
C PRO A 137 2.63 6.39 -0.12
N ASP A 138 3.22 7.57 0.02
CA ASP A 138 2.92 8.65 -0.91
C ASP A 138 3.64 8.44 -2.26
N ALA A 139 3.27 9.25 -3.26
CA ALA A 139 3.85 9.16 -4.60
C ALA A 139 5.38 9.30 -4.61
N SER A 140 5.94 10.11 -3.71
CA SER A 140 7.39 10.33 -3.63
C SER A 140 8.13 9.11 -3.05
N GLU A 141 7.48 8.34 -2.17
CA GLU A 141 8.03 7.10 -1.62
C GLU A 141 8.08 5.97 -2.66
N VAL A 142 7.15 5.93 -3.62
CA VAL A 142 7.09 4.88 -4.66
C VAL A 142 7.81 5.25 -5.96
N ALA A 143 7.90 6.54 -6.30
CA ALA A 143 8.43 6.98 -7.60
C ALA A 143 9.81 6.40 -7.95
N PRO A 144 10.83 6.40 -7.05
CA PRO A 144 12.16 5.87 -7.39
C PRO A 144 12.14 4.36 -7.68
N GLU A 145 11.25 3.63 -7.00
CA GLU A 145 11.06 2.21 -7.22
C GLU A 145 10.37 1.95 -8.56
N PHE A 146 9.30 2.71 -8.83
CA PHE A 146 8.49 2.56 -10.04
C PHE A 146 9.28 2.95 -11.29
N GLU A 147 10.01 4.06 -11.27
CA GLU A 147 10.91 4.46 -12.35
C GLU A 147 11.91 3.34 -12.70
N ARG A 148 12.48 2.69 -11.67
CA ARG A 148 13.42 1.58 -11.87
C ARG A 148 12.74 0.35 -12.49
N VAL A 149 11.53 0.00 -12.03
CA VAL A 149 10.74 -1.11 -12.58
C VAL A 149 10.37 -0.83 -14.03
N ILE A 150 9.89 0.37 -14.34
CA ILE A 150 9.52 0.81 -15.68
C ILE A 150 10.73 0.76 -16.61
N LYS A 151 11.88 1.33 -16.19
CA LYS A 151 13.10 1.30 -16.99
C LYS A 151 13.54 -0.12 -17.35
N ARG A 152 13.57 -1.02 -16.37
CA ARG A 152 13.90 -2.44 -16.60
C ARG A 152 12.90 -3.13 -17.52
N TYR A 153 11.62 -2.78 -17.40
CA TYR A 153 10.58 -3.33 -18.26
C TYR A 153 10.78 -2.90 -19.71
N VAL A 154 10.98 -1.60 -19.94
CA VAL A 154 11.25 -1.03 -21.26
C VAL A 154 12.50 -1.64 -21.90
N GLU A 155 13.60 -1.71 -21.16
CA GLU A 155 14.85 -2.35 -21.63
C GLU A 155 14.67 -3.81 -22.04
N ARG A 156 13.67 -4.51 -21.50
CA ARG A 156 13.37 -5.91 -21.82
C ARG A 156 12.49 -6.05 -23.06
N VAL A 157 11.57 -5.11 -23.31
CA VAL A 157 10.65 -5.17 -24.46
C VAL A 157 11.22 -4.50 -25.72
N SER A 158 12.22 -3.61 -25.57
CA SER A 158 12.90 -2.96 -26.69
C SER A 158 14.08 -3.77 -27.25
N LYS A 159 14.34 -4.98 -26.73
CA LYS A 159 15.36 -5.91 -27.22
C LYS A 159 14.71 -7.01 -28.04
#